data_AF-A0A3D5K4Q1-F1
#
_entry.id   AF-A0A3D5K4Q1-F1
#
_cell.length_a   1.000
_cell.length_b   1.000
_cell.length_c   1.000
_cell.angle_alpha   90.00
_cell.angle_beta   90.00
_cell.angle_gamma   90.00
#
_symmetry.space_group_name_H-M   'P 1'
#
loop_
_entity.id
_entity.type
_entity.pdbx_description
1 polymer ?
#
loop_
_entity_poly.entity_id
_entity_poly.type
_entity_poly.pdbx_seq_one_letter_code
_entity_poly.pdbx_strand_id
1 'polypeptide(L)' 'MASLEPGLAIRASDLVKHYRVATHSQGLRQLIISGGRQQQAIVEAVDRVSFEVRRGEVVGLVGRNGSGKSTL' A
#
# COMPACT_ATOMS: atom_id res chain seq x y z
N MET A 1 -16.14 3.78 -21.76
CA MET A 1 -15.62 2.93 -22.85
C MET A 1 -14.11 2.92 -22.77
N ALA A 2 -13.52 2.00 -21.99
CA ALA A 2 -12.07 1.78 -22.05
C ALA A 2 -11.81 0.89 -23.27
N SER A 3 -11.34 1.46 -24.38
CA SER A 3 -10.69 0.67 -25.40
C SER A 3 -9.54 -0.07 -24.72
N LEU A 4 -9.56 -1.40 -24.75
CA LEU A 4 -8.40 -2.19 -24.38
C LEU A 4 -7.36 -1.94 -25.47
N GLU A 5 -6.49 -0.96 -25.23
CA GLU A 5 -5.38 -0.64 -26.12
C GLU A 5 -4.62 -1.93 -26.45
N PRO A 6 -4.49 -2.31 -27.74
CA PRO A 6 -3.85 -3.55 -28.12
C PRO A 6 -2.45 -3.65 -27.51
N GLY A 7 -2.20 -4.71 -26.75
CA GLY A 7 -0.90 -4.97 -26.11
C GLY A 7 -0.74 -4.41 -24.70
N LEU A 8 -1.71 -3.69 -24.14
CA LEU A 8 -1.71 -3.38 -22.70
C LEU A 8 -1.88 -4.66 -21.88
N ALA A 9 -0.94 -4.95 -20.98
CA ALA A 9 -0.98 -6.13 -20.12
C ALA A 9 -1.37 -5.79 -18.68
N ILE A 10 -0.81 -4.73 -18.12
CA ILE A 10 -1.11 -4.24 -16.76
C ILE A 10 -1.33 -2.73 -16.84
N ARG A 11 -2.34 -2.22 -16.13
CA ARG A 11 -2.53 -0.79 -15.86
C ARG A 11 -2.91 -0.62 -14.39
N ALA A 12 -2.15 0.20 -13.68
CA ALA A 12 -2.52 0.76 -12.39
C ALA A 12 -2.75 2.25 -12.58
N SER A 13 -3.83 2.77 -12.02
CA SER A 13 -4.18 4.18 -12.08
C SER A 13 -4.55 4.65 -10.68
N ASP A 14 -3.83 5.65 -10.19
CA ASP A 14 -3.97 6.28 -8.88
C ASP A 14 -4.05 5.26 -7.73
N LEU A 15 -3.22 4.21 -7.79
CA LEU A 15 -3.23 3.13 -6.82
C LEU A 15 -2.76 3.63 -5.46
N VAL A 16 -3.63 3.50 -4.47
CA VAL A 16 -3.36 3.82 -3.05
C VAL A 16 -3.50 2.55 -2.22
N LYS A 17 -2.55 2.33 -1.30
CA LYS A 17 -2.68 1.27 -0.30
C LYS A 17 -2.30 1.78 1.07
N HIS A 18 -3.27 1.73 1.99
CA HIS A 18 -3.07 2.02 3.40
C HIS A 18 -3.23 0.74 4.23
N TYR A 19 -2.30 0.52 5.16
CA TYR A 19 -2.40 -0.54 6.16
C TYR A 19 -2.75 0.06 7.51
N ARG A 20 -3.66 -0.61 8.23
CA ARG A 20 -3.93 -0.31 9.64
C ARG A 20 -3.04 -1.18 10.50
N VAL A 21 -2.17 -0.55 11.27
CA VAL A 21 -1.25 -1.22 12.18
C VAL A 21 -1.80 -1.02 13.59
N ALA A 22 -2.25 -2.11 14.20
CA ALA A 22 -2.60 -2.10 15.61
C ALA A 22 -1.31 -1.97 16.41
N THR A 23 -1.17 -0.88 17.17
CA THR A 23 -0.07 -0.73 18.10
C THR A 23 -0.25 -1.75 19.21
N HIS A 24 0.60 -2.78 19.23
CA HIS A 24 0.54 -3.82 20.24
C HIS A 24 1.08 -3.31 21.58
N SER A 25 0.29 -2.52 22.29
CA SER A 25 0.56 -2.17 23.68
C SER A 25 0.15 -3.34 24.57
N GLN A 26 1.02 -4.34 24.71
CA GLN A 26 0.90 -5.34 25.78
C GLN A 26 1.13 -4.66 27.13
N GLY A 27 0.07 -4.19 27.77
CA GLY A 27 0.21 -3.64 29.10
C GLY A 27 -1.11 -3.29 29.76
N LEU A 28 -1.31 -3.84 30.97
CA LEU A 28 -2.36 -3.45 31.91
C LEU A 28 -2.46 -1.92 32.10
N ARG A 29 -1.34 -1.19 31.92
CA ARG A 29 -1.29 0.28 31.95
C ARG A 29 -2.18 0.96 30.90
N GLN A 30 -2.30 0.38 29.69
CA GLN A 30 -3.14 0.93 28.63
C GLN A 30 -4.64 0.83 28.99
N LEU A 31 -5.05 -0.21 29.71
CA LEU A 31 -6.44 -0.42 30.13
C LEU A 31 -6.89 0.58 31.20
N ILE A 32 -5.96 1.02 32.07
CA ILE A 32 -6.25 1.97 33.14
C ILE A 32 -6.22 3.42 32.63
N ILE A 33 -5.32 3.74 31.70
CA ILE A 33 -5.11 5.12 31.22
C ILE A 33 -6.01 5.47 30.01
N SER A 34 -6.42 4.49 29.20
CA SER A 34 -7.19 4.74 27.99
C SER A 34 -8.54 4.03 28.06
N GLY A 35 -9.61 4.80 28.32
CA GLY A 35 -11.01 4.40 28.21
C GLY A 35 -11.42 4.03 26.78
N GLY A 36 -10.84 2.98 26.21
CA GLY A 36 -11.31 2.29 24.99
C GLY A 36 -10.71 2.74 23.65
N ARG A 37 -9.89 3.81 23.58
CA ARG A 37 -9.31 4.25 22.30
C ARG A 37 -7.96 3.57 22.03
N GLN A 38 -8.02 2.40 21.38
CA GLN A 38 -6.86 1.82 20.70
C GLN A 38 -6.47 2.75 19.54
N GLN A 39 -5.33 3.43 19.65
CA GLN A 39 -4.78 4.21 18.54
C GLN A 39 -4.25 3.23 17.48
N GLN A 40 -4.94 3.15 16.34
CA GLN A 40 -4.45 2.42 15.17
C GLN A 40 -3.62 3.40 14.34
N ALA A 41 -2.35 3.06 14.09
CA ALA A 41 -1.53 3.82 13.15
C ALA A 41 -1.93 3.44 11.72
N ILE A 42 -2.05 4.43 10.84
CA ILE A 42 -2.21 4.20 9.40
C ILE A 42 -0.84 4.34 8.76
N VAL A 43 -0.42 3.32 8.01
CA VAL A 43 0.79 3.35 7.21
C VAL A 43 0.41 3.38 5.74
N GLU A 44 0.84 4.41 5.04
CA GLU A 44 0.71 4.51 3.60
C GLU A 44 1.84 3.72 2.93
N ALA A 45 1.48 2.62 2.26
CA ALA A 45 2.45 1.77 1.58
C ALA A 45 2.66 2.17 0.12
N VAL A 46 1.62 2.65 -0.57
CA VAL A 46 1.72 3.34 -1.86
C VAL A 46 0.71 4.50 -1.90
N ASP A 47 1.09 5.63 -2.49
CA ASP A 47 0.23 6.81 -2.71
C ASP A 47 0.13 7.13 -4.20
N ARG A 48 -1.08 7.04 -4.75
CA ARG A 48 -1.44 7.44 -6.13
C ARG A 48 -0.44 6.99 -7.19
N VAL A 49 -0.03 5.74 -7.14
CA VAL A 49 0.91 5.18 -8.11
C VAL A 49 0.16 4.82 -9.40
N SER A 50 0.63 5.35 -10.52
CA SER A 50 0.10 5.10 -11.85
C SER A 50 1.19 4.56 -12.77
N PHE A 51 0.95 3.40 -13.40
CA PHE A 51 1.87 2.81 -14.37
C PHE A 51 1.15 1.86 -15.34
N GLU A 52 1.81 1.57 -16.45
CA GLU A 52 1.36 0.59 -17.43
C GLU A 52 2.51 -0.37 -17.76
N VAL A 53 2.17 -1.61 -18.09
CA VAL A 53 3.11 -2.60 -18.61
C VAL A 53 2.50 -3.19 -19.88
N ARG A 54 3.27 -3.18 -20.96
CA ARG A 54 2.88 -3.79 -22.24
C ARG A 54 3.28 -5.26 -22.31
N ARG A 55 2.59 -6.02 -23.16
CA ARG A 55 2.91 -7.42 -23.43
C ARG A 55 4.34 -7.52 -24.02
N GLY A 56 5.18 -8.33 -23.37
CA GLY A 56 6.58 -8.52 -23.76
C GLY A 56 7.57 -7.53 -23.13
N GLU A 57 7.07 -6.57 -22.36
CA GLU A 57 7.91 -5.62 -21.60
C GLU A 57 8.43 -6.26 -20.31
N VAL A 58 9.71 -6.00 -19.99
CA VAL A 58 10.33 -6.41 -18.73
C VAL A 58 10.58 -5.15 -17.89
N VAL A 59 9.95 -5.08 -16.73
CA VAL A 59 10.03 -3.92 -15.82
C VAL A 59 10.68 -4.33 -14.51
N GLY A 60 11.65 -3.54 -14.05
CA GLY A 60 12.29 -3.71 -12.75
C GLY A 60 11.78 -2.68 -11.74
N LEU A 61 11.27 -3.14 -10.59
CA LEU A 61 10.87 -2.28 -9.48
C LEU A 61 11.98 -2.22 -8.42
N VAL A 62 12.63 -1.07 -8.29
CA VAL A 62 13.79 -0.86 -7.40
C VAL A 62 13.51 0.21 -6.34
N GLY A 63 14.21 0.13 -5.21
CA GLY A 63 14.03 1.05 -4.09
C GLY A 63 14.44 0.45 -2.74
N ARG A 64 14.68 1.31 -1.73
CA ARG A 64 15.10 0.89 -0.38
C ARG A 64 14.09 -0.04 0.31
N ASN A 65 14.52 -0.78 1.33
CA ASN A 65 13.61 -1.57 2.16
C ASN A 65 12.51 -0.68 2.76
N GLY A 66 11.26 -1.15 2.74
CA GLY A 66 10.09 -0.41 3.21
C GLY A 66 9.47 0.58 2.22
N SER A 67 9.99 0.72 0.99
CA SER A 67 9.45 1.68 0.01
C SER A 67 8.16 1.25 -0.72
N GLY A 68 7.47 0.20 -0.26
CA GLY A 68 6.21 -0.27 -0.87
C GLY A 68 6.34 -1.24 -2.06
N LYS A 69 7.55 -1.69 -2.43
CA LYS A 69 7.75 -2.52 -3.64
C LYS A 69 7.01 -3.85 -3.65
N SER A 70 6.92 -4.54 -2.52
CA SER A 70 6.17 -5.79 -2.41
C SER A 70 4.67 -5.57 -2.22
N THR A 71 4.26 -4.32 -2.01
CA THR A 71 2.87 -3.92 -1.92
C THR A 71 2.32 -3.51 -3.28
N LEU A 72 3.14 -2.87 -4.11
CA LEU A 72 2.86 -2.59 -5.52
C LEU A 72 2.80 -3.90 -6.32
#